data_AF-A0A2V8UAR3-F1
#
_entry.id   AF-A0A2V8UAR3-F1
#
_cell.length_a   1.000
_cell.length_b   1.000
_cell.length_c   1.000
_cell.angle_alpha   90.00
_cell.angle_beta   90.00
_cell.angle_gamma   90.00
#
_symmetry.space_group_name_H-M   'P 1'
#
loop_
_entity.id
_entity.type
_entity.pdbx_description
1 polymer ?
#
loop_
_entity_poly.entity_id
_entity_poly.type
_entity_poly.pdbx_seq_one_letter_code
_entity_poly.pdbx_strand_id
1 'polypeptide(L)'
;MLSLSKAPEGNNMESCGECLWLENRLRRANNYYIRLILQQDRMIRDGDAEASSFEDAMQEAQSGRASAARDLLAHRRTHQAFSLLKTRTAGQL
;
A
#
# COMPACT_ATOMS: atom_id res chain seq x y z
N MET A 1 29.44 -0.63 -26.93
CA MET A 1 29.65 -1.67 -25.89
C MET A 1 28.72 -1.35 -24.73
N LEU A 2 27.64 -2.11 -24.58
CA LEU A 2 26.65 -1.92 -23.50
C LEU A 2 27.15 -2.67 -22.26
N SER A 3 27.70 -1.92 -21.32
CA SER A 3 28.27 -2.47 -20.08
C SER A 3 27.16 -2.89 -19.10
N LEU A 4 27.14 -4.20 -18.87
CA LEU A 4 26.82 -4.93 -17.63
C LEU A 4 25.70 -4.35 -16.75
N SER A 5 24.54 -4.98 -16.93
CA SER A 5 23.46 -5.13 -15.97
C SER A 5 23.99 -5.39 -14.56
N LYS A 6 23.97 -4.35 -13.71
CA LYS A 6 24.22 -4.52 -12.27
C LYS A 6 22.96 -5.18 -11.69
N ALA A 7 23.05 -6.46 -11.36
CA ALA A 7 22.00 -7.14 -10.60
C ALA A 7 21.71 -6.33 -9.32
N PRO A 8 20.44 -6.07 -8.96
CA PRO A 8 20.16 -5.32 -7.75
C PRO A 8 20.60 -6.19 -6.55
N GLU A 9 21.65 -5.70 -5.90
CA GLU A 9 22.08 -6.14 -4.58
C GLU A 9 20.84 -6.21 -3.68
N GLY A 10 20.77 -7.27 -2.88
CA GLY A 10 19.58 -7.57 -2.07
C GLY A 10 19.23 -6.42 -1.15
N ASN A 11 18.28 -5.59 -1.57
CA ASN A 11 17.63 -4.65 -0.69
C ASN A 11 16.66 -5.45 0.17
N ASN A 12 17.06 -5.69 1.42
CA ASN A 12 16.15 -6.17 2.45
C ASN A 12 14.91 -5.25 2.47
N MET A 13 13.74 -5.82 2.76
CA MET A 13 12.45 -5.13 2.68
C MET A 13 12.42 -3.75 3.38
N GLU A 14 13.22 -3.59 4.45
CA GLU A 14 13.37 -2.36 5.23
C GLU A 14 14.17 -1.23 4.53
N SER A 15 15.07 -1.55 3.59
CA SER A 15 15.82 -0.57 2.80
C SER A 15 15.18 -0.27 1.44
N CYS A 16 14.06 -0.92 1.11
CA CYS A 16 13.38 -0.73 -0.15
C CYS A 16 12.59 0.60 -0.18
N GLY A 17 13.08 1.56 -0.97
CA GLY A 17 12.41 2.86 -1.14
C GLY A 17 10.98 2.75 -1.67
N GLU A 18 10.68 1.75 -2.50
CA GLU A 18 9.33 1.50 -3.01
C GLU A 18 8.39 0.96 -1.93
N CYS A 19 8.86 0.04 -1.05
CA CYS A 19 8.11 -0.38 0.14
C CYS A 19 7.74 0.83 1.02
N LEU A 20 8.71 1.71 1.31
CA LEU A 20 8.47 2.90 2.13
C LEU A 20 7.46 3.85 1.49
N TRP A 21 7.54 4.04 0.17
CA TRP A 21 6.59 4.86 -0.57
C TRP A 21 5.17 4.26 -0.55
N LEU A 22 5.04 2.96 -0.80
CA LEU A 22 3.77 2.23 -0.76
C LEU A 22 3.14 2.22 0.64
N GLU A 23 3.95 2.08 1.69
CA GLU A 23 3.50 2.21 3.09
C GLU A 23 2.96 3.60 3.39
N ASN A 24 3.68 4.65 2.97
CA ASN A 24 3.22 6.02 3.12
C ASN A 24 1.94 6.29 2.32
N ARG A 25 1.81 5.75 1.11
CA ARG A 25 0.60 5.83 0.30
C ARG A 25 -0.58 5.16 1.00
N LEU A 26 -0.41 3.95 1.52
CA LEU A 26 -1.44 3.25 2.28
C LEU A 26 -1.83 4.03 3.55
N ARG A 27 -0.86 4.57 4.28
CA ARG A 27 -1.11 5.41 5.46
C ARG A 27 -1.96 6.63 5.13
N ARG A 28 -1.64 7.34 4.04
CA ARG A 28 -2.42 8.50 3.58
C ARG A 28 -3.85 8.12 3.20
N ALA A 29 -4.03 7.04 2.44
CA ALA A 29 -5.35 6.54 2.05
C ALA A 29 -6.19 6.12 3.28
N ASN A 30 -5.56 5.44 4.25
CA ASN A 30 -6.22 5.05 5.50
C ASN A 30 -6.64 6.26 6.33
N ASN A 31 -5.77 7.26 6.47
CA ASN A 31 -6.09 8.50 7.20
C ASN A 31 -7.22 9.28 6.54
N TYR A 32 -7.26 9.32 5.21
CA TYR A 32 -8.35 9.95 4.47
C TYR A 32 -9.68 9.24 4.73
N TYR A 33 -9.71 7.90 4.60
CA TYR A 33 -10.90 7.10 4.89
C TYR A 33 -11.41 7.28 6.33
N ILE A 34 -10.51 7.27 7.33
CA ILE A 34 -10.89 7.52 8.74
C ILE A 34 -11.50 8.91 8.93
N ARG A 35 -10.95 9.94 8.27
CA ARG A 35 -11.50 11.31 8.36
C ARG A 35 -12.92 11.37 7.80
N LEU A 36 -13.20 10.65 6.71
CA LEU A 36 -14.54 10.58 6.15
C LEU A 36 -15.52 9.87 7.08
N ILE A 37 -15.14 8.76 7.72
CA ILE A 37 -15.97 8.11 8.76
C ILE A 37 -16.34 9.11 9.86
N LEU A 38 -15.34 9.81 10.41
CA LEU A 38 -15.56 10.78 11.49
C LEU A 38 -16.42 11.97 11.04
N GLN A 39 -16.37 12.33 9.75
CA GLN A 39 -17.22 13.38 9.19
C GLN A 39 -18.65 12.89 9.01
N GLN A 40 -18.86 11.69 8.46
CA GLN A 40 -20.17 11.08 8.32
C GLN A 40 -20.86 10.93 9.68
N ASP A 41 -20.13 10.48 10.70
CA ASP A 41 -20.64 10.37 12.07
C ASP A 41 -21.10 11.73 12.64
N ARG A 42 -20.42 12.83 12.29
CA ARG A 42 -20.85 14.18 12.67
C ARG A 42 -22.13 14.57 11.94
N MET A 43 -22.16 14.41 10.62
CA MET A 43 -23.32 14.73 9.79
C MET A 43 -24.59 13.99 10.25
N ILE A 44 -24.47 12.70 10.57
CA ILE A 44 -25.59 11.91 11.11
C ILE A 44 -26.09 12.47 12.44
N ARG A 45 -25.18 12.82 13.36
CA ARG A 45 -25.57 13.40 14.66
C ARG A 45 -26.22 14.78 14.52
N ASP A 46 -25.76 15.56 13.55
CA ASP A 46 -26.24 16.92 13.31
C ASP A 46 -27.53 16.93 12.46
N GLY A 47 -27.99 15.76 11.97
CA GLY A 47 -29.21 15.64 11.15
C GLY A 47 -29.04 16.19 9.74
N ASP A 48 -27.81 16.22 9.22
CA ASP A 48 -27.50 16.74 7.90
C ASP A 48 -28.02 15.81 6.78
N ALA A 49 -28.91 16.33 5.94
CA ALA A 49 -29.52 15.60 4.83
C ALA A 49 -28.49 15.16 3.76
N GLU A 50 -27.36 15.86 3.67
CA GLU A 50 -26.24 15.53 2.78
C GLU A 50 -25.41 14.34 3.29
N ALA A 51 -25.73 13.75 4.45
CA ALA A 51 -25.05 12.54 4.91
C ALA A 51 -25.17 11.37 3.92
N SER A 52 -26.24 11.37 3.11
CA SER A 52 -26.48 10.37 2.07
C SER A 52 -25.61 10.56 0.82
N SER A 53 -25.29 11.80 0.43
CA SER A 53 -24.35 12.08 -0.67
C SER A 53 -22.89 11.81 -0.28
N PHE A 54 -22.64 11.53 1.00
CA PHE A 54 -21.33 11.21 1.57
C PHE A 54 -20.88 9.75 1.31
N GLU A 55 -21.80 8.86 0.92
CA GLU A 55 -21.53 7.44 0.69
C GLU A 55 -20.58 7.20 -0.50
N ASP A 56 -20.70 7.97 -1.59
CA ASP A 56 -19.84 7.84 -2.76
C ASP A 56 -18.38 8.15 -2.43
N ALA A 57 -18.14 9.23 -1.66
CA ALA A 57 -16.81 9.61 -1.21
C ALA A 57 -16.19 8.54 -0.28
N MET A 58 -17.02 7.92 0.57
CA MET A 58 -16.62 6.81 1.43
C MET A 58 -16.22 5.57 0.62
N GLN A 59 -17.02 5.22 -0.39
CA GLN A 59 -16.77 4.08 -1.28
C GLN A 59 -15.49 4.27 -2.09
N GLU A 60 -15.26 5.47 -2.61
CA GLU A 60 -14.04 5.83 -3.34
C GLU A 60 -12.80 5.73 -2.42
N ALA A 61 -12.86 6.31 -1.22
CA ALA A 61 -11.78 6.26 -0.26
C ALA A 61 -11.46 4.83 0.19
N GLN A 62 -12.49 4.00 0.42
CA GLN A 62 -12.33 2.58 0.75
C GLN A 62 -11.63 1.83 -0.40
N SER A 63 -12.06 2.07 -1.64
CA SER A 63 -11.47 1.48 -2.84
C SER A 63 -10.01 1.88 -3.02
N GLY A 64 -9.69 3.16 -2.82
CA GLY A 64 -8.32 3.67 -2.86
C GLY A 64 -7.41 3.04 -1.81
N ARG A 65 -7.91 2.89 -0.57
CA ARG A 65 -7.21 2.18 0.51
C ARG A 65 -6.96 0.71 0.15
N ALA A 66 -7.96 0.01 -0.37
CA ALA A 66 -7.82 -1.39 -0.78
C ALA A 66 -6.80 -1.55 -1.91
N SER A 67 -6.80 -0.64 -2.89
CA SER A 67 -5.79 -0.63 -3.96
C SER A 67 -4.38 -0.42 -3.41
N ALA A 68 -4.17 0.58 -2.54
CA ALA A 68 -2.86 0.83 -1.94
C ALA A 68 -2.35 -0.36 -1.11
N ALA A 69 -3.25 -1.06 -0.41
CA ALA A 69 -2.91 -2.27 0.33
C ALA A 69 -2.50 -3.42 -0.60
N ARG A 70 -3.23 -3.62 -1.72
CA ARG A 70 -2.87 -4.63 -2.73
C ARG A 70 -1.51 -4.33 -3.35
N ASP A 71 -1.23 -3.09 -3.71
CA ASP A 71 0.05 -2.68 -4.29
C ASP A 71 1.21 -2.97 -3.33
N LEU A 72 1.08 -2.58 -2.05
CA LEU A 72 2.10 -2.86 -1.03
C LEU A 72 2.32 -4.37 -0.84
N LEU A 73 1.24 -5.15 -0.75
CA LEU A 73 1.33 -6.61 -0.61
C LEU A 73 1.97 -7.27 -1.83
N ALA A 74 1.59 -6.85 -3.04
CA ALA A 74 2.16 -7.36 -4.28
C ALA A 74 3.67 -7.08 -4.34
N HIS A 75 4.08 -5.86 -4.01
CA HIS A 75 5.49 -5.50 -3.98
C HIS A 75 6.27 -6.30 -2.92
N ARG A 76 5.76 -6.42 -1.69
CA ARG A 76 6.39 -7.23 -0.61
C ARG A 76 6.57 -8.70 -0.99
N ARG A 77 5.63 -9.28 -1.75
CA ARG A 77 5.76 -10.66 -2.25
C ARG A 77 6.96 -10.83 -3.19
N THR A 78 7.34 -9.80 -3.95
CA THR A 78 8.54 -9.87 -4.80
C THR A 78 9.80 -10.06 -3.97
N HIS A 79 9.95 -9.31 -2.86
CA HIS A 79 11.07 -9.46 -1.93
C HIS A 79 11.13 -10.87 -1.32
N GLN A 80 9.97 -11.43 -0.96
CA GLN A 80 9.88 -12.79 -0.43
C GLN A 80 10.30 -13.82 -1.50
N ALA A 81 9.83 -13.69 -2.73
CA ALA A 81 10.21 -14.57 -3.84
C ALA A 81 11.71 -14.50 -4.13
N PHE A 82 12.32 -13.30 -4.16
CA PHE A 82 13.76 -13.13 -4.35
C PHE A 82 14.57 -13.73 -3.19
N SER A 83 14.10 -13.57 -1.95
CA SER A 83 14.75 -14.15 -0.77
C SER A 83 14.75 -15.69 -0.84
N LEU A 84 13.62 -16.29 -1.23
CA LEU A 84 13.49 -17.74 -1.39
C LEU A 84 14.36 -18.31 -2.53
N LEU A 85 14.51 -17.56 -3.63
CA LEU A 85 15.42 -17.98 -4.71
C LEU A 85 16.88 -17.97 -4.25
N LYS A 86 17.30 -16.94 -3.49
CA LYS A 86 18.67 -16.86 -2.94
C LYS A 86 18.99 -18.00 -1.99
N THR A 87 18.07 -18.37 -1.09
CA THR A 87 18.31 -19.48 -0.15
C THR A 87 18.43 -20.82 -0.89
N ARG A 88 17.64 -21.04 -1.95
CA ARG A 88 17.73 -22.25 -2.77
C ARG A 88 19.06 -22.36 -3.51
N THR A 89 19.56 -21.27 -4.10
CA THR A 89 20.85 -21.27 -4.80
C THR A 89 22.04 -21.45 -3.83
N ALA A 90 21.94 -20.90 -2.61
CA ALA A 90 22.98 -21.07 -1.59
C ALA A 90 23.08 -22.49 -1.01
N GLY A 91 21.98 -23.27 -1.03
CA GLY A 91 21.96 -24.67 -0.60
C GLY A 91 22.32 -25.68 -1.69
N GLN A 92 22.69 -25.23 -2.89
CA GLN A 92 23.13 -26.08 -4.02
C GLN A 92 24.63 -25.98 -4.33
N LEU A 93 25.40 -25.31 -3.46
CA LEU A 93 26.87 -25.32 -3.44
C LEU A 93 27.37 -26.23 -2.34
#